data_AF-N6VHF0-F1
#
_entry.id   AF-N6VHF0-F1
#
_cell.length_a   1.000
_cell.length_b   1.000
_cell.length_c   1.000
_cell.angle_alpha   90.00
_cell.angle_beta   90.00
_cell.angle_gamma   90.00
#
_symmetry.space_group_name_H-M   'P 1'
#
loop_
_entity.id
_entity.type
_entity.pdbx_description
1 polymer ?
#
loop_
_entity_poly.entity_id
_entity_poly.type
_entity_poly.pdbx_seq_one_letter_code
_entity_poly.pdbx_strand_id
1 'polypeptide(L)'
;MTMTNVNISKVKVGVDVQKGKLEMIKGSINFTGGRGNYGVHVQNGAESANLMGVTITGEGGQGMGLYVVGTGAVTMNMGEISNVESGVYATGAGTLKMDGTTITFESGSGSYGVKVQNGVKMANLTSVTITGKGGQGTGVIMESTGVGATGALNMTGVNISNVAMGVEVMGAKAVTISGGTTIQFTGGSGYGVRVGDRVTMANLTDVTIKGKGGQGTGMIKDGTGTMTLTEVGISGVKVGVEVTSGNLTISGGTMTGVQTGITMMGSGTLMVNEGTTITFEGAGHGVKVGSGVVANITGAMIKGTSGGTGKGVWMESTRTMMIRGGGDKKMLRVGCMQRGRGR
;
A
#
# COMPACT_ATOMS: atom_id res chain seq x y z
N MET A 1 1.70 -32.32 12.47
CA MET A 1 3.02 -32.42 13.10
C MET A 1 3.24 -31.17 13.94
N THR A 2 3.74 -31.34 15.17
CA THR A 2 4.11 -30.21 16.04
C THR A 2 5.62 -30.24 16.26
N MET A 3 6.27 -29.09 16.10
CA MET A 3 7.71 -28.90 16.27
C MET A 3 7.93 -27.79 17.29
N THR A 4 8.64 -28.06 18.38
CA THR A 4 8.90 -27.06 19.44
C THR A 4 10.40 -26.87 19.62
N ASN A 5 10.90 -25.64 19.53
CA ASN A 5 12.32 -25.28 19.65
C ASN A 5 13.25 -26.08 18.70
N VAL A 6 12.77 -26.40 17.49
CA VAL A 6 13.56 -27.17 16.52
C VAL A 6 14.43 -26.22 15.68
N ASN A 7 15.71 -26.54 15.55
CA ASN A 7 16.66 -25.79 14.73
C ASN A 7 17.06 -26.59 13.49
N ILE A 8 16.83 -26.02 12.31
CA ILE A 8 17.12 -26.60 11.00
C ILE A 8 18.20 -25.75 10.33
N SER A 9 19.21 -26.39 9.74
CA SER A 9 20.31 -25.66 9.08
C SER A 9 20.90 -26.42 7.89
N LYS A 10 21.54 -25.70 6.95
CA LYS A 10 22.26 -26.25 5.78
C LYS A 10 21.38 -27.09 4.85
N VAL A 11 20.11 -26.72 4.74
CA VAL A 11 19.13 -27.38 3.87
C VAL A 11 18.63 -26.45 2.78
N LYS A 12 18.22 -27.01 1.66
CA LYS A 12 17.57 -26.25 0.57
C LYS A 12 16.17 -25.75 0.97
N VAL A 13 15.42 -26.63 1.65
CA VAL A 13 14.08 -26.36 2.16
C VAL A 13 14.08 -26.69 3.64
N GLY A 14 13.76 -25.71 4.49
CA GLY A 14 13.69 -25.90 5.94
C GLY A 14 12.59 -26.87 6.33
N VAL A 15 11.36 -26.52 5.99
CA VAL A 15 10.18 -27.36 6.21
C VAL A 15 9.33 -27.40 4.95
N ASP A 16 9.03 -28.61 4.46
CA ASP A 16 8.16 -28.84 3.30
C ASP A 16 6.84 -29.48 3.74
N VAL A 17 5.78 -28.69 3.85
CA VAL A 17 4.46 -29.13 4.31
C VAL A 17 3.65 -29.59 3.11
N GLN A 18 3.71 -30.87 2.82
CA GLN A 18 3.01 -31.44 1.66
C GLN A 18 1.53 -31.72 1.94
N LYS A 19 1.21 -32.18 3.15
CA LYS A 19 -0.14 -32.58 3.58
C LYS A 19 -0.38 -32.33 5.06
N GLY A 20 -1.65 -32.21 5.45
CA GLY A 20 -2.08 -32.12 6.84
C GLY A 20 -1.73 -30.79 7.50
N LYS A 21 -1.54 -30.80 8.83
CA LYS A 21 -1.30 -29.60 9.64
C LYS A 21 0.13 -29.55 10.17
N LEU A 22 0.77 -28.38 10.05
CA LEU A 22 2.02 -28.04 10.73
C LEU A 22 1.76 -27.03 11.84
N GLU A 23 2.36 -27.29 13.00
CA GLU A 23 2.53 -26.30 14.07
C GLU A 23 4.02 -26.24 14.43
N MET A 24 4.66 -25.09 14.28
CA MET A 24 6.04 -24.87 14.67
C MET A 24 6.11 -23.73 15.68
N ILE A 25 6.58 -24.03 16.88
CA ILE A 25 6.64 -23.12 18.02
C ILE A 25 8.11 -22.89 18.37
N LYS A 26 8.59 -21.67 18.11
CA LYS A 26 9.98 -21.25 18.27
C LYS A 26 10.96 -22.09 17.44
N GLY A 27 12.25 -21.84 17.63
CA GLY A 27 13.32 -22.46 16.85
C GLY A 27 13.66 -21.64 15.60
N SER A 28 14.63 -22.14 14.84
CA SER A 28 15.21 -21.42 13.70
C SER A 28 15.33 -22.28 12.46
N ILE A 29 15.17 -21.68 11.29
CA ILE A 29 15.41 -22.28 9.99
C ILE A 29 16.47 -21.46 9.27
N ASN A 30 17.65 -22.03 9.05
CA ASN A 30 18.74 -21.44 8.28
C ASN A 30 18.92 -22.23 6.98
N PHE A 31 18.33 -21.76 5.89
CA PHE A 31 18.32 -22.47 4.61
C PHE A 31 19.37 -21.89 3.65
N THR A 32 19.90 -22.73 2.76
CA THR A 32 20.92 -22.33 1.80
C THR A 32 20.35 -21.37 0.75
N GLY A 33 21.17 -20.46 0.25
CA GLY A 33 20.78 -19.53 -0.82
C GLY A 33 20.57 -20.24 -2.17
N GLY A 34 19.68 -19.69 -2.99
CA GLY A 34 19.49 -20.12 -4.37
C GLY A 34 18.03 -20.11 -4.82
N ARG A 35 17.83 -20.22 -6.14
CA ARG A 35 16.50 -20.24 -6.75
C ARG A 35 15.74 -21.50 -6.34
N GLY A 36 14.52 -21.31 -5.83
CA GLY A 36 13.67 -22.41 -5.38
C GLY A 36 14.05 -22.99 -4.01
N ASN A 37 14.84 -22.24 -3.23
CA ASN A 37 15.14 -22.55 -1.84
C ASN A 37 14.19 -21.77 -0.94
N TYR A 38 13.72 -22.44 0.11
CA TYR A 38 12.66 -21.93 0.97
C TYR A 38 12.98 -22.16 2.44
N GLY A 39 12.65 -21.19 3.29
CA GLY A 39 12.58 -21.47 4.73
C GLY A 39 11.47 -22.47 5.02
N VAL A 40 10.23 -22.08 4.71
CA VAL A 40 9.05 -22.95 4.80
C VAL A 40 8.31 -22.94 3.47
N HIS A 41 8.00 -24.13 2.96
CA HIS A 41 7.19 -24.32 1.77
C HIS A 41 5.91 -25.07 2.15
N VAL A 42 4.76 -24.43 1.95
CA VAL A 42 3.44 -25.01 2.24
C VAL A 42 2.77 -25.33 0.92
N GLN A 43 2.54 -26.61 0.66
CA GLN A 43 2.02 -27.09 -0.62
C GLN A 43 0.49 -27.22 -0.63
N ASN A 44 -0.08 -27.44 -1.81
CA ASN A 44 -1.53 -27.48 -2.01
C ASN A 44 -2.25 -28.59 -1.22
N GLY A 45 -1.56 -29.66 -0.85
CA GLY A 45 -2.14 -30.70 0.00
C GLY A 45 -2.18 -30.34 1.49
N ALA A 46 -1.51 -29.27 1.92
CA ALA A 46 -1.49 -28.83 3.31
C ALA A 46 -2.82 -28.19 3.72
N GLU A 47 -3.32 -28.57 4.89
CA GLU A 47 -4.51 -27.98 5.49
C GLU A 47 -4.17 -26.66 6.18
N SER A 48 -3.06 -26.63 6.92
CA SER A 48 -2.58 -25.43 7.60
C SER A 48 -1.12 -25.50 7.99
N ALA A 49 -0.50 -24.32 8.13
CA ALA A 49 0.80 -24.15 8.76
C ALA A 49 0.75 -22.97 9.74
N ASN A 50 1.02 -23.22 11.01
CA ASN A 50 1.10 -22.21 12.05
C ASN A 50 2.55 -22.09 12.55
N LEU A 51 3.16 -20.93 12.32
CA LEU A 51 4.52 -20.61 12.74
C LEU A 51 4.46 -19.57 13.85
N MET A 52 4.88 -19.93 15.07
CA MET A 52 4.81 -19.07 16.25
C MET A 52 6.21 -18.81 16.80
N GLY A 53 6.71 -17.59 16.69
CA GLY A 53 8.05 -17.23 17.20
C GLY A 53 9.21 -17.87 16.44
N VAL A 54 9.00 -18.26 15.18
CA VAL A 54 10.01 -18.93 14.35
C VAL A 54 10.87 -17.89 13.63
N THR A 55 12.19 -18.10 13.67
CA THR A 55 13.16 -17.32 12.88
C THR A 55 13.50 -18.06 11.60
N ILE A 56 13.40 -17.39 10.45
CA ILE A 56 13.72 -17.93 9.13
C ILE A 56 14.79 -17.03 8.49
N THR A 57 15.94 -17.61 8.16
CA THR A 57 17.07 -16.88 7.57
C THR A 57 17.56 -17.60 6.32
N GLY A 58 17.65 -16.87 5.21
CA GLY A 58 18.30 -17.35 3.98
C GLY A 58 19.81 -17.12 4.04
N GLU A 59 20.61 -17.94 3.35
CA GLU A 59 22.04 -17.67 3.16
C GLU A 59 22.26 -16.79 1.91
N GLY A 60 23.19 -15.83 2.03
CA GLY A 60 23.62 -14.99 0.90
C GLY A 60 22.55 -14.04 0.33
N GLY A 61 21.43 -13.81 1.04
CA GLY A 61 20.41 -12.88 0.57
C GLY A 61 19.50 -13.44 -0.53
N GLN A 62 19.46 -14.76 -0.69
CA GLN A 62 18.77 -15.44 -1.78
C GLN A 62 17.63 -16.32 -1.29
N GLY A 63 16.71 -16.65 -2.19
CA GLY A 63 15.58 -17.52 -1.89
C GLY A 63 14.46 -16.81 -1.13
N MET A 64 13.50 -17.58 -0.64
CA MET A 64 12.26 -17.05 -0.07
C MET A 64 12.02 -17.57 1.34
N GLY A 65 11.60 -16.68 2.25
CA GLY A 65 11.36 -17.06 3.63
C GLY A 65 10.21 -18.06 3.76
N LEU A 66 9.02 -17.65 3.32
CA LEU A 66 7.81 -18.46 3.39
C LEU A 66 7.11 -18.48 2.02
N TYR A 67 6.98 -19.67 1.45
CA TYR A 67 6.25 -19.88 0.21
C TYR A 67 5.00 -20.73 0.47
N VAL A 68 3.83 -20.20 0.14
CA VAL A 68 2.53 -20.83 0.38
C VAL A 68 1.78 -21.00 -0.92
N VAL A 69 1.37 -22.23 -1.23
CA VAL A 69 0.52 -22.56 -2.37
C VAL A 69 -0.72 -23.33 -1.92
N GLY A 70 -1.87 -23.02 -2.55
CA GLY A 70 -3.09 -23.82 -2.45
C GLY A 70 -4.18 -23.25 -1.53
N THR A 71 -4.98 -24.14 -0.93
CA THR A 71 -6.19 -23.78 -0.16
C THR A 71 -5.97 -23.68 1.35
N GLY A 72 -4.81 -24.10 1.85
CA GLY A 72 -4.51 -24.12 3.27
C GLY A 72 -4.44 -22.75 3.93
N ALA A 73 -4.68 -22.70 5.24
CA ALA A 73 -4.52 -21.49 6.04
C ALA A 73 -3.10 -21.40 6.60
N VAL A 74 -2.42 -20.28 6.38
CA VAL A 74 -1.07 -20.06 6.93
C VAL A 74 -1.08 -18.88 7.88
N THR A 75 -0.52 -19.12 9.07
CA THR A 75 -0.36 -18.11 10.12
C THR A 75 1.11 -18.01 10.50
N MET A 76 1.64 -16.79 10.56
CA MET A 76 2.96 -16.50 11.13
C MET A 76 2.82 -15.42 12.21
N ASN A 77 3.08 -15.80 13.45
CA ASN A 77 2.92 -14.93 14.61
C ASN A 77 4.26 -14.72 15.30
N MET A 78 4.63 -13.46 15.58
CA MET A 78 5.85 -13.08 16.29
C MET A 78 7.14 -13.67 15.66
N GLY A 79 7.12 -13.95 14.36
CA GLY A 79 8.25 -14.55 13.67
C GLY A 79 9.20 -13.52 13.09
N GLU A 80 10.33 -14.00 12.56
CA GLU A 80 11.28 -13.19 11.82
C GLU A 80 11.64 -13.87 10.50
N ILE A 81 11.69 -13.09 9.41
CA ILE A 81 12.24 -13.51 8.13
C ILE A 81 13.36 -12.53 7.76
N SER A 82 14.58 -13.00 7.53
CA SER A 82 15.71 -12.14 7.18
C SER A 82 16.70 -12.77 6.20
N ASN A 83 17.51 -11.92 5.56
CA ASN A 83 18.55 -12.32 4.59
C ASN A 83 18.02 -13.19 3.43
N VAL A 84 16.82 -12.86 2.94
CA VAL A 84 16.13 -13.51 1.81
C VAL A 84 15.97 -12.54 0.65
N GLU A 85 15.83 -13.06 -0.57
CA GLU A 85 15.50 -12.23 -1.74
C GLU A 85 14.08 -11.65 -1.61
N SER A 86 13.15 -12.44 -1.08
CA SER A 86 11.77 -12.03 -0.81
C SER A 86 11.22 -12.72 0.43
N GLY A 87 10.37 -12.00 1.19
CA GLY A 87 9.88 -12.46 2.47
C GLY A 87 8.86 -13.59 2.36
N VAL A 88 7.62 -13.22 2.04
CA VAL A 88 6.47 -14.14 1.97
C VAL A 88 5.82 -14.07 0.60
N TYR A 89 5.58 -15.23 0.00
CA TYR A 89 4.71 -15.35 -1.17
C TYR A 89 3.57 -16.33 -0.87
N ALA A 90 2.33 -15.85 -0.95
CA ALA A 90 1.13 -16.65 -0.82
C ALA A 90 0.31 -16.64 -2.10
N THR A 91 -0.08 -17.83 -2.57
CA THR A 91 -0.84 -18.01 -3.80
C THR A 91 -1.82 -19.18 -3.68
N GLY A 92 -2.97 -19.10 -4.37
CA GLY A 92 -4.05 -20.09 -4.25
C GLY A 92 -5.19 -19.63 -3.33
N ALA A 93 -6.22 -20.45 -3.15
CA ALA A 93 -7.48 -20.05 -2.51
C ALA A 93 -7.49 -20.01 -0.96
N GLY A 94 -6.31 -20.10 -0.33
CA GLY A 94 -6.15 -20.09 1.13
C GLY A 94 -6.27 -18.71 1.77
N THR A 95 -5.80 -18.63 3.02
CA THR A 95 -5.69 -17.39 3.79
C THR A 95 -4.27 -17.21 4.32
N LEU A 96 -3.80 -15.97 4.37
CA LEU A 96 -2.54 -15.59 4.99
C LEU A 96 -2.83 -14.68 6.18
N LYS A 97 -2.36 -15.08 7.37
CA LYS A 97 -2.37 -14.22 8.56
C LYS A 97 -0.94 -14.02 9.05
N MET A 98 -0.57 -12.78 9.28
CA MET A 98 0.70 -12.43 9.90
C MET A 98 0.45 -11.45 11.05
N ASP A 99 1.02 -11.73 12.21
CA ASP A 99 0.86 -10.93 13.41
C ASP A 99 2.21 -10.70 14.09
N GLY A 100 2.59 -9.45 14.39
CA GLY A 100 3.84 -9.13 15.07
C GLY A 100 5.11 -9.63 14.39
N THR A 101 5.07 -9.88 13.08
CA THR A 101 6.17 -10.50 12.33
C THR A 101 7.09 -9.46 11.72
N THR A 102 8.40 -9.70 11.76
CA THR A 102 9.40 -8.84 11.10
C THR A 102 9.92 -9.49 9.83
N ILE A 103 9.97 -8.74 8.74
CA ILE A 103 10.48 -9.18 7.44
C ILE A 103 11.55 -8.18 6.98
N THR A 104 12.75 -8.68 6.72
CA THR A 104 13.81 -7.93 6.04
C THR A 104 14.25 -8.69 4.80
N PHE A 105 14.03 -8.09 3.62
CA PHE A 105 14.39 -8.70 2.34
C PHE A 105 15.49 -7.89 1.64
N GLU A 106 16.29 -8.54 0.81
CA GLU A 106 17.39 -7.93 0.07
C GLU A 106 16.92 -7.12 -1.15
N SER A 107 17.78 -6.20 -1.62
CA SER A 107 17.47 -5.34 -2.75
C SER A 107 17.37 -6.11 -4.08
N GLY A 108 16.31 -5.87 -4.83
CA GLY A 108 16.15 -6.33 -6.22
C GLY A 108 14.92 -5.72 -6.88
N SER A 109 15.00 -5.43 -8.18
CA SER A 109 13.85 -4.98 -8.96
C SER A 109 12.85 -6.15 -9.11
N GLY A 110 11.86 -6.21 -8.23
CA GLY A 110 10.89 -7.30 -8.17
C GLY A 110 10.86 -8.07 -6.84
N SER A 111 11.81 -7.79 -5.94
CA SER A 111 11.78 -8.30 -4.57
C SER A 111 10.60 -7.70 -3.78
N TYR A 112 10.10 -8.46 -2.81
CA TYR A 112 8.99 -8.01 -1.97
C TYR A 112 9.07 -8.51 -0.53
N GLY A 113 8.43 -7.75 0.37
CA GLY A 113 8.19 -8.19 1.74
C GLY A 113 7.10 -9.25 1.79
N VAL A 114 5.90 -8.91 1.33
CA VAL A 114 4.76 -9.82 1.25
C VAL A 114 4.11 -9.71 -0.12
N LYS A 115 3.93 -10.84 -0.79
CA LYS A 115 3.20 -10.93 -2.06
C LYS A 115 2.06 -11.93 -1.97
N VAL A 116 0.90 -11.53 -2.45
CA VAL A 116 -0.34 -12.31 -2.43
C VAL A 116 -0.90 -12.40 -3.85
N GLN A 117 -1.19 -13.61 -4.33
CA GLN A 117 -1.68 -13.87 -5.69
C GLN A 117 -2.80 -14.91 -5.80
N ASN A 118 -3.39 -15.00 -7.00
CA ASN A 118 -4.18 -16.14 -7.51
C ASN A 118 -5.25 -16.69 -6.54
N GLY A 119 -6.16 -15.82 -6.11
CA GLY A 119 -7.38 -16.26 -5.42
C GLY A 119 -7.28 -16.36 -3.90
N VAL A 120 -6.18 -15.92 -3.29
CA VAL A 120 -6.10 -15.82 -1.82
C VAL A 120 -7.28 -14.99 -1.32
N LYS A 121 -8.12 -15.60 -0.49
CA LYS A 121 -9.40 -15.01 -0.06
C LYS A 121 -9.16 -13.82 0.85
N MET A 122 -8.15 -13.91 1.70
CA MET A 122 -7.85 -12.89 2.68
C MET A 122 -6.38 -12.93 3.07
N ALA A 123 -5.75 -11.75 3.06
CA ALA A 123 -4.45 -11.51 3.65
C ALA A 123 -4.61 -10.50 4.78
N ASN A 124 -4.31 -10.92 6.02
CA ASN A 124 -4.38 -10.09 7.21
C ASN A 124 -2.97 -9.89 7.77
N LEU A 125 -2.48 -8.65 7.73
CA LEU A 125 -1.19 -8.25 8.28
C LEU A 125 -1.43 -7.32 9.47
N THR A 126 -1.09 -7.78 10.68
CA THR A 126 -1.24 -6.99 11.93
C THR A 126 0.11 -6.80 12.57
N SER A 127 0.46 -5.55 12.90
CA SER A 127 1.73 -5.23 13.57
C SER A 127 2.98 -5.80 12.88
N VAL A 128 2.92 -5.93 11.54
CA VAL A 128 4.01 -6.47 10.73
C VAL A 128 5.01 -5.35 10.42
N THR A 129 6.30 -5.65 10.53
CA THR A 129 7.37 -4.74 10.09
C THR A 129 8.03 -5.28 8.83
N ILE A 130 8.15 -4.45 7.80
CA ILE A 130 8.72 -4.81 6.50
C ILE A 130 9.81 -3.80 6.14
N THR A 131 11.02 -4.29 5.89
CA THR A 131 12.16 -3.47 5.45
C THR A 131 12.78 -4.06 4.18
N GLY A 132 12.82 -3.26 3.12
CA GLY A 132 13.64 -3.56 1.94
C GLY A 132 15.05 -3.04 2.14
N LYS A 133 16.07 -3.90 2.05
CA LYS A 133 17.45 -3.39 2.02
C LYS A 133 17.69 -2.68 0.69
N GLY A 134 18.45 -1.59 0.72
CA GLY A 134 18.87 -0.88 -0.49
C GLY A 134 17.81 -0.03 -1.22
N GLY A 135 16.61 0.16 -0.69
CA GLY A 135 15.64 1.09 -1.30
C GLY A 135 14.97 0.56 -2.57
N GLN A 136 14.94 -0.75 -2.77
CA GLN A 136 14.34 -1.39 -3.94
C GLN A 136 13.21 -2.34 -3.53
N GLY A 137 12.45 -2.81 -4.52
CA GLY A 137 11.34 -3.73 -4.29
C GLY A 137 10.08 -3.07 -3.70
N THR A 138 9.12 -3.91 -3.34
CA THR A 138 7.80 -3.49 -2.85
C THR A 138 7.54 -4.03 -1.45
N GLY A 139 6.97 -3.22 -0.55
CA GLY A 139 6.61 -3.70 0.78
C GLY A 139 5.55 -4.80 0.73
N VAL A 140 4.37 -4.48 0.21
CA VAL A 140 3.24 -5.41 0.08
C VAL A 140 2.66 -5.37 -1.33
N ILE A 141 2.45 -6.53 -1.94
CA ILE A 141 1.79 -6.70 -3.24
C ILE A 141 0.57 -7.62 -3.07
N MET A 142 -0.59 -7.20 -3.57
CA MET A 142 -1.73 -8.08 -3.79
C MET A 142 -2.25 -7.95 -5.22
N GLU A 143 -2.03 -8.98 -6.04
CA GLU A 143 -2.46 -9.03 -7.43
C GLU A 143 -3.30 -10.29 -7.71
N SER A 144 -4.09 -10.27 -8.78
CA SER A 144 -4.95 -11.39 -9.16
C SER A 144 -5.03 -11.44 -10.66
N THR A 145 -4.77 -12.63 -11.23
CA THR A 145 -4.74 -12.89 -12.66
C THR A 145 -6.12 -13.27 -13.22
N GLY A 146 -7.06 -13.72 -12.37
CA GLY A 146 -8.39 -14.19 -12.77
C GLY A 146 -9.42 -13.08 -13.01
N VAL A 147 -10.49 -13.40 -13.73
CA VAL A 147 -11.66 -12.51 -13.90
C VAL A 147 -12.45 -12.51 -12.59
N GLY A 148 -12.56 -11.36 -11.95
CA GLY A 148 -13.22 -11.18 -10.65
C GLY A 148 -12.25 -11.26 -9.47
N ALA A 149 -11.82 -10.09 -8.96
CA ALA A 149 -11.09 -10.02 -7.71
C ALA A 149 -12.01 -10.42 -6.55
N THR A 150 -11.67 -11.48 -5.81
CA THR A 150 -12.45 -11.97 -4.67
C THR A 150 -11.74 -11.78 -3.33
N GLY A 151 -10.41 -11.62 -3.35
CA GLY A 151 -9.59 -11.50 -2.15
C GLY A 151 -9.70 -10.14 -1.46
N ALA A 152 -9.38 -10.08 -0.18
CA ALA A 152 -9.23 -8.83 0.57
C ALA A 152 -7.83 -8.71 1.19
N LEU A 153 -7.30 -7.49 1.23
CA LEU A 153 -6.09 -7.14 1.98
C LEU A 153 -6.47 -6.29 3.20
N ASN A 154 -6.11 -6.74 4.39
CA ASN A 154 -6.24 -5.95 5.61
C ASN A 154 -4.86 -5.75 6.23
N MET A 155 -4.52 -4.49 6.51
CA MET A 155 -3.27 -4.08 7.13
C MET A 155 -3.59 -3.21 8.35
N THR A 156 -3.12 -3.59 9.53
CA THR A 156 -3.34 -2.83 10.78
C THR A 156 -2.02 -2.66 11.51
N GLY A 157 -1.59 -1.42 11.76
CA GLY A 157 -0.33 -1.11 12.43
C GLY A 157 0.91 -1.65 11.73
N VAL A 158 0.88 -1.72 10.40
CA VAL A 158 2.02 -2.21 9.60
C VAL A 158 3.06 -1.10 9.43
N ASN A 159 4.35 -1.45 9.52
CA ASN A 159 5.45 -0.52 9.28
C ASN A 159 6.24 -0.97 8.04
N ILE A 160 6.25 -0.15 6.98
CA ILE A 160 7.00 -0.41 5.75
C ILE A 160 8.08 0.65 5.59
N SER A 161 9.31 0.24 5.33
CA SER A 161 10.43 1.16 5.14
C SER A 161 11.46 0.70 4.12
N ASN A 162 12.20 1.66 3.56
CA ASN A 162 13.30 1.45 2.61
C ASN A 162 12.93 0.61 1.38
N VAL A 163 11.72 0.78 0.87
CA VAL A 163 11.23 0.15 -0.37
C VAL A 163 11.07 1.17 -1.48
N ALA A 164 11.12 0.75 -2.75
CA ALA A 164 10.79 1.64 -3.87
C ALA A 164 9.28 1.94 -3.93
N MET A 165 8.45 0.93 -3.63
CA MET A 165 6.99 1.04 -3.59
C MET A 165 6.48 0.51 -2.25
N GLY A 166 5.55 1.21 -1.62
CA GLY A 166 4.99 0.80 -0.33
C GLY A 166 4.05 -0.40 -0.45
N VAL A 167 2.84 -0.13 -0.95
CA VAL A 167 1.75 -1.11 -1.09
C VAL A 167 1.17 -1.02 -2.49
N GLU A 168 1.07 -2.15 -3.19
CA GLU A 168 0.42 -2.25 -4.50
C GLU A 168 -0.72 -3.28 -4.45
N VAL A 169 -1.94 -2.84 -4.76
CA VAL A 169 -3.14 -3.71 -4.76
C VAL A 169 -3.82 -3.63 -6.11
N MET A 170 -3.55 -4.59 -6.98
CA MET A 170 -4.14 -4.70 -8.32
C MET A 170 -5.23 -5.77 -8.42
N GLY A 171 -5.35 -6.66 -7.41
CA GLY A 171 -6.14 -7.88 -7.52
C GLY A 171 -7.12 -8.18 -6.39
N ALA A 172 -7.39 -7.22 -5.51
CA ALA A 172 -8.31 -7.39 -4.39
C ALA A 172 -9.70 -6.82 -4.70
N LYS A 173 -10.75 -7.40 -4.11
CA LYS A 173 -12.08 -6.78 -4.07
C LYS A 173 -12.06 -5.54 -3.19
N ALA A 174 -11.42 -5.67 -2.03
CA ALA A 174 -11.35 -4.64 -1.01
C ALA A 174 -9.96 -4.57 -0.38
N VAL A 175 -9.53 -3.37 -0.01
CA VAL A 175 -8.33 -3.13 0.79
C VAL A 175 -8.68 -2.24 1.98
N THR A 176 -8.18 -2.61 3.16
CA THR A 176 -8.27 -1.82 4.39
C THR A 176 -6.87 -1.63 4.96
N ILE A 177 -6.44 -0.38 5.18
CA ILE A 177 -5.16 -0.06 5.81
C ILE A 177 -5.42 0.87 6.99
N SER A 178 -4.96 0.51 8.19
CA SER A 178 -5.34 1.25 9.39
C SER A 178 -4.36 1.17 10.57
N GLY A 179 -4.71 1.84 11.67
CA GLY A 179 -4.15 1.63 13.00
C GLY A 179 -2.70 2.08 13.15
N GLY A 180 -2.41 3.31 12.74
CA GLY A 180 -1.06 3.89 12.77
C GLY A 180 -0.11 3.29 11.74
N THR A 181 -0.63 2.68 10.66
CA THR A 181 0.22 2.09 9.61
C THR A 181 1.12 3.17 9.01
N THR A 182 2.43 2.91 8.95
CA THR A 182 3.43 3.83 8.41
C THR A 182 4.10 3.24 7.18
N ILE A 183 4.11 3.99 6.08
CA ILE A 183 4.68 3.59 4.80
C ILE A 183 5.72 4.61 4.36
N GLN A 184 6.98 4.19 4.27
CA GLN A 184 8.08 5.00 3.76
C GLN A 184 8.66 4.39 2.49
N PHE A 185 8.74 5.18 1.43
CA PHE A 185 9.25 4.73 0.14
C PHE A 185 10.33 5.68 -0.41
N THR A 186 11.24 5.13 -1.21
CA THR A 186 12.47 5.79 -1.67
C THR A 186 12.25 6.54 -2.99
N GLY A 187 11.35 7.53 -3.00
CA GLY A 187 11.26 8.57 -4.03
C GLY A 187 11.22 8.09 -5.50
N GLY A 188 11.65 8.95 -6.43
CA GLY A 188 11.67 8.67 -7.86
C GLY A 188 10.27 8.56 -8.48
N SER A 189 10.02 7.51 -9.25
CA SER A 189 8.69 7.16 -9.79
C SER A 189 7.88 6.22 -8.86
N GLY A 190 8.39 5.95 -7.66
CA GLY A 190 7.73 5.11 -6.66
C GLY A 190 6.47 5.75 -6.06
N TYR A 191 5.75 4.96 -5.27
CA TYR A 191 4.53 5.39 -4.60
C TYR A 191 4.37 4.77 -3.21
N GLY A 192 3.57 5.43 -2.36
CA GLY A 192 3.20 4.92 -1.05
C GLY A 192 2.16 3.80 -1.15
N VAL A 193 0.99 4.10 -1.71
CA VAL A 193 -0.08 3.12 -1.93
C VAL A 193 -0.63 3.24 -3.35
N ARG A 194 -0.73 2.14 -4.09
CA ARG A 194 -1.41 2.07 -5.37
C ARG A 194 -2.58 1.11 -5.32
N VAL A 195 -3.74 1.58 -5.74
CA VAL A 195 -4.99 0.81 -5.82
C VAL A 195 -5.41 0.72 -7.28
N GLY A 196 -5.42 -0.50 -7.80
CA GLY A 196 -5.77 -0.83 -9.18
C GLY A 196 -7.27 -0.83 -9.46
N ASP A 197 -7.59 -1.02 -10.73
CA ASP A 197 -8.94 -0.91 -11.28
C ASP A 197 -9.93 -1.99 -10.84
N ARG A 198 -9.41 -3.15 -10.43
CA ARG A 198 -10.21 -4.28 -9.90
C ARG A 198 -10.68 -4.07 -8.46
N VAL A 199 -10.15 -3.06 -7.76
CA VAL A 199 -10.49 -2.78 -6.37
C VAL A 199 -11.77 -1.97 -6.30
N THR A 200 -12.80 -2.56 -5.69
CA THR A 200 -14.11 -1.91 -5.53
C THR A 200 -14.14 -0.92 -4.38
N MET A 201 -13.38 -1.20 -3.32
CA MET A 201 -13.34 -0.38 -2.11
C MET A 201 -11.92 -0.35 -1.52
N ALA A 202 -11.39 0.84 -1.28
CA ALA A 202 -10.14 1.06 -0.56
C ALA A 202 -10.38 2.01 0.61
N ASN A 203 -10.21 1.53 1.83
CA ASN A 203 -10.37 2.31 3.05
C ASN A 203 -9.03 2.45 3.76
N LEU A 204 -8.59 3.69 3.95
CA LEU A 204 -7.38 4.00 4.69
C LEU A 204 -7.74 4.90 5.88
N THR A 205 -7.34 4.53 7.08
CA THR A 205 -7.69 5.25 8.31
C THR A 205 -6.50 5.33 9.26
N ASP A 206 -6.06 6.53 9.66
CA ASP A 206 -4.89 6.69 10.52
C ASP A 206 -3.63 6.05 9.90
N VAL A 207 -3.25 6.58 8.74
CA VAL A 207 -2.12 6.08 7.93
C VAL A 207 -1.14 7.22 7.66
N THR A 208 0.15 6.95 7.84
CA THR A 208 1.23 7.89 7.52
C THR A 208 2.03 7.42 6.32
N ILE A 209 2.12 8.25 5.28
CA ILE A 209 2.88 7.99 4.05
C ILE A 209 3.97 9.04 3.90
N LYS A 210 5.23 8.60 3.74
CA LYS A 210 6.38 9.48 3.55
C LYS A 210 7.20 9.08 2.32
N GLY A 211 7.27 9.97 1.34
CA GLY A 211 8.23 9.87 0.24
C GLY A 211 9.58 10.48 0.63
N LYS A 212 10.64 10.03 -0.03
CA LYS A 212 11.97 10.66 0.06
C LYS A 212 12.22 11.55 -1.16
N GLY A 213 12.65 12.78 -0.93
CA GLY A 213 13.15 13.68 -1.99
C GLY A 213 12.10 14.45 -2.78
N GLY A 214 10.84 14.52 -2.32
CA GLY A 214 9.80 15.33 -3.00
C GLY A 214 9.40 14.80 -4.37
N GLN A 215 9.70 13.53 -4.66
CA GLN A 215 9.35 12.83 -5.89
C GLN A 215 8.31 11.74 -5.62
N GLY A 216 7.75 11.17 -6.68
CA GLY A 216 6.76 10.09 -6.60
C GLY A 216 5.39 10.56 -6.12
N THR A 217 4.51 9.58 -5.88
CA THR A 217 3.11 9.84 -5.51
C THR A 217 2.78 9.19 -4.17
N GLY A 218 2.16 9.92 -3.25
CA GLY A 218 1.73 9.38 -1.97
C GLY A 218 0.75 8.24 -2.17
N MET A 219 -0.35 8.50 -2.88
CA MET A 219 -1.35 7.49 -3.24
C MET A 219 -1.86 7.61 -4.66
N ILE A 220 -2.03 6.47 -5.32
CA ILE A 220 -2.57 6.33 -6.67
C ILE A 220 -3.85 5.51 -6.61
N LYS A 221 -4.89 5.99 -7.27
CA LYS A 221 -6.13 5.27 -7.50
C LYS A 221 -6.44 5.18 -8.99
N ASP A 222 -6.53 3.95 -9.45
CA ASP A 222 -7.01 3.59 -10.77
C ASP A 222 -8.44 2.99 -10.69
N GLY A 223 -9.13 2.93 -11.83
CA GLY A 223 -10.47 2.35 -12.02
C GLY A 223 -11.62 3.02 -11.26
N THR A 224 -12.81 2.42 -11.37
CA THR A 224 -14.09 3.09 -11.04
C THR A 224 -14.56 2.88 -9.59
N GLY A 225 -13.84 2.09 -8.80
CA GLY A 225 -14.17 1.83 -7.40
C GLY A 225 -14.10 3.07 -6.50
N THR A 226 -14.33 2.89 -5.21
CA THR A 226 -14.29 3.97 -4.20
C THR A 226 -13.03 3.89 -3.36
N MET A 227 -12.43 5.04 -3.04
CA MET A 227 -11.38 5.18 -2.03
C MET A 227 -11.79 6.21 -0.97
N THR A 228 -11.63 5.84 0.29
CA THR A 228 -11.90 6.68 1.46
C THR A 228 -10.63 6.83 2.27
N LEU A 229 -10.25 8.07 2.56
CA LEU A 229 -9.09 8.45 3.33
C LEU A 229 -9.57 9.20 4.58
N THR A 230 -9.29 8.64 5.76
CA THR A 230 -9.65 9.23 7.05
C THR A 230 -8.39 9.43 7.86
N GLU A 231 -8.06 10.67 8.25
CA GLU A 231 -6.85 10.98 9.01
C GLU A 231 -5.55 10.42 8.38
N VAL A 232 -5.42 10.57 7.05
CA VAL A 232 -4.22 10.13 6.32
C VAL A 232 -3.22 11.29 6.22
N GLY A 233 -2.00 11.07 6.68
CA GLY A 233 -0.88 11.99 6.55
C GLY A 233 0.03 11.62 5.38
N ILE A 234 0.30 12.55 4.47
CA ILE A 234 1.17 12.35 3.30
C ILE A 234 2.22 13.45 3.27
N SER A 235 3.48 13.09 3.09
CA SER A 235 4.56 14.08 3.02
C SER A 235 5.74 13.68 2.14
N GLY A 236 6.47 14.69 1.64
CA GLY A 236 7.73 14.48 0.92
C GLY A 236 7.58 13.82 -0.45
N VAL A 237 6.43 14.03 -1.11
CA VAL A 237 6.07 13.46 -2.42
C VAL A 237 5.77 14.55 -3.43
N LYS A 238 5.84 14.26 -4.73
CA LYS A 238 5.46 15.22 -5.75
C LYS A 238 3.93 15.44 -5.76
N VAL A 239 3.19 14.33 -5.78
CA VAL A 239 1.72 14.33 -5.77
C VAL A 239 1.24 13.63 -4.51
N GLY A 240 0.38 14.27 -3.71
CA GLY A 240 -0.20 13.65 -2.52
C GLY A 240 -1.10 12.48 -2.89
N VAL A 241 -2.18 12.76 -3.63
CA VAL A 241 -3.15 11.78 -4.12
C VAL A 241 -3.43 12.00 -5.60
N GLU A 242 -3.29 10.94 -6.39
CA GLU A 242 -3.59 10.91 -7.82
C GLU A 242 -4.73 9.92 -8.08
N VAL A 243 -5.79 10.39 -8.76
CA VAL A 243 -6.97 9.59 -9.08
C VAL A 243 -7.27 9.69 -10.57
N THR A 244 -7.31 8.56 -11.26
CA THR A 244 -7.61 8.49 -12.69
C THR A 244 -9.12 8.40 -12.96
N SER A 245 -9.88 7.79 -12.06
CA SER A 245 -11.33 7.61 -12.14
C SER A 245 -11.94 7.15 -10.81
N GLY A 246 -13.27 7.08 -10.75
CA GLY A 246 -14.01 6.54 -9.60
C GLY A 246 -14.22 7.59 -8.51
N ASN A 247 -14.49 7.15 -7.29
CA ASN A 247 -14.85 8.07 -6.21
C ASN A 247 -13.71 8.18 -5.20
N LEU A 248 -13.41 9.40 -4.76
CA LEU A 248 -12.47 9.70 -3.70
C LEU A 248 -13.15 10.54 -2.62
N THR A 249 -13.10 10.07 -1.38
CA THR A 249 -13.50 10.81 -0.19
C THR A 249 -12.30 10.99 0.74
N ILE A 250 -12.08 12.21 1.21
CA ILE A 250 -11.05 12.55 2.19
C ILE A 250 -11.71 13.28 3.36
N SER A 251 -11.43 12.84 4.58
CA SER A 251 -11.87 13.47 5.83
C SER A 251 -10.69 13.53 6.80
N GLY A 252 -10.34 14.72 7.26
CA GLY A 252 -9.15 14.90 8.11
C GLY A 252 -7.81 14.68 7.39
N GLY A 253 -6.74 14.52 8.16
CA GLY A 253 -5.41 14.25 7.64
C GLY A 253 -4.71 15.45 6.98
N THR A 254 -3.49 15.20 6.49
CA THR A 254 -2.59 16.26 6.01
C THR A 254 -1.83 15.85 4.76
N MET A 255 -1.56 16.81 3.88
CA MET A 255 -0.64 16.68 2.75
C MET A 255 0.36 17.84 2.82
N THR A 256 1.65 17.56 3.06
CA THR A 256 2.67 18.59 3.28
C THR A 256 3.94 18.33 2.47
N GLY A 257 4.64 19.38 2.07
CA GLY A 257 5.84 19.25 1.22
C GLY A 257 5.51 18.56 -0.11
N VAL A 258 4.34 18.89 -0.67
CA VAL A 258 3.86 18.36 -1.97
C VAL A 258 3.90 19.45 -3.04
N GLN A 259 4.15 19.07 -4.29
CA GLN A 259 3.91 19.99 -5.42
C GLN A 259 2.42 20.07 -5.72
N THR A 260 1.73 18.93 -5.73
CA THR A 260 0.28 18.89 -5.87
C THR A 260 -0.34 18.07 -4.75
N GLY A 261 -1.31 18.63 -4.02
CA GLY A 261 -2.04 17.89 -2.99
C GLY A 261 -2.88 16.77 -3.60
N ILE A 262 -3.93 17.14 -4.31
CA ILE A 262 -4.85 16.19 -4.96
C ILE A 262 -4.88 16.48 -6.46
N THR A 263 -4.74 15.44 -7.28
CA THR A 263 -5.10 15.48 -8.70
C THR A 263 -6.14 14.40 -8.97
N MET A 264 -7.32 14.80 -9.43
CA MET A 264 -8.35 13.86 -9.86
C MET A 264 -8.74 14.16 -11.30
N MET A 265 -8.49 13.21 -12.18
CA MET A 265 -8.82 13.24 -13.61
C MET A 265 -9.92 12.21 -13.92
N GLY A 266 -10.30 12.11 -15.19
CA GLY A 266 -11.33 11.18 -15.65
C GLY A 266 -12.72 11.55 -15.14
N SER A 267 -13.44 10.56 -14.58
CA SER A 267 -14.82 10.70 -14.13
C SER A 267 -15.03 10.15 -12.72
N GLY A 268 -16.00 10.74 -12.02
CA GLY A 268 -16.42 10.33 -10.67
C GLY A 268 -16.57 11.51 -9.72
N THR A 269 -16.58 11.24 -8.42
CA THR A 269 -16.77 12.26 -7.38
C THR A 269 -15.54 12.48 -6.52
N LEU A 270 -15.16 13.74 -6.32
CA LEU A 270 -14.21 14.15 -5.29
C LEU A 270 -14.97 14.77 -4.11
N MET A 271 -14.80 14.21 -2.91
CA MET A 271 -15.26 14.79 -1.66
C MET A 271 -14.05 15.07 -0.77
N VAL A 272 -13.84 16.34 -0.41
CA VAL A 272 -12.84 16.75 0.57
C VAL A 272 -13.56 17.43 1.72
N ASN A 273 -13.59 16.77 2.86
CA ASN A 273 -14.35 17.18 4.04
C ASN A 273 -13.46 17.94 5.03
N GLU A 274 -14.07 18.39 6.13
CA GLU A 274 -13.42 19.18 7.17
C GLU A 274 -12.23 18.44 7.79
N GLY A 275 -11.32 19.22 8.39
CA GLY A 275 -10.08 18.71 8.99
C GLY A 275 -8.97 18.43 7.97
N THR A 276 -9.29 18.29 6.68
CA THR A 276 -8.27 18.06 5.64
C THR A 276 -7.39 19.30 5.46
N THR A 277 -6.07 19.15 5.60
CA THR A 277 -5.10 20.22 5.36
C THR A 277 -4.15 19.90 4.22
N ILE A 278 -4.05 20.79 3.23
CA ILE A 278 -3.12 20.68 2.10
C ILE A 278 -2.17 21.87 2.10
N THR A 279 -0.87 21.61 2.25
CA THR A 279 0.20 22.60 2.12
C THR A 279 1.07 22.23 0.92
N PHE A 280 1.00 23.04 -0.14
CA PHE A 280 1.70 22.78 -1.40
C PHE A 280 2.73 23.86 -1.75
N GLU A 281 3.71 23.48 -2.56
CA GLU A 281 4.90 24.28 -2.88
C GLU A 281 5.01 24.60 -4.38
N GLY A 282 5.70 25.70 -4.68
CA GLY A 282 5.99 26.14 -6.04
C GLY A 282 4.76 26.52 -6.87
N ALA A 283 4.88 26.37 -8.19
CA ALA A 283 3.80 26.63 -9.16
C ALA A 283 2.73 25.52 -9.20
N GLY A 284 2.68 24.67 -8.18
CA GLY A 284 1.79 23.52 -8.12
C GLY A 284 0.36 23.86 -7.72
N HIS A 285 -0.36 22.83 -7.24
CA HIS A 285 -1.79 22.93 -6.96
C HIS A 285 -2.13 22.38 -5.58
N GLY A 286 -3.06 23.01 -4.87
CA GLY A 286 -3.68 22.35 -3.71
C GLY A 286 -4.55 21.19 -4.17
N VAL A 287 -5.57 21.51 -4.97
CA VAL A 287 -6.51 20.55 -5.57
C VAL A 287 -6.66 20.85 -7.06
N LYS A 288 -6.35 19.87 -7.91
CA LYS A 288 -6.57 19.90 -9.36
C LYS A 288 -7.64 18.88 -9.74
N VAL A 289 -8.69 19.35 -10.43
CA VAL A 289 -9.81 18.50 -10.88
C VAL A 289 -10.05 18.64 -12.38
N GLY A 290 -10.11 17.49 -13.06
CA GLY A 290 -10.35 17.35 -14.49
C GLY A 290 -11.83 17.51 -14.87
N SER A 291 -12.10 17.50 -16.17
CA SER A 291 -13.41 17.95 -16.67
C SER A 291 -14.60 17.02 -16.36
N GLY A 292 -14.37 15.72 -16.19
CA GLY A 292 -15.41 14.75 -15.87
C GLY A 292 -15.71 14.57 -14.37
N VAL A 293 -15.07 15.34 -13.49
CA VAL A 293 -15.17 15.19 -12.03
C VAL A 293 -16.25 16.10 -11.46
N VAL A 294 -17.06 15.57 -10.53
CA VAL A 294 -17.92 16.38 -9.65
C VAL A 294 -17.20 16.55 -8.32
N ALA A 295 -16.89 17.79 -7.93
CA ALA A 295 -16.07 18.06 -6.76
C ALA A 295 -16.84 18.86 -5.69
N ASN A 296 -16.84 18.34 -4.45
CA ASN A 296 -17.33 19.01 -3.26
C ASN A 296 -16.19 19.15 -2.25
N ILE A 297 -15.81 20.39 -1.93
CA ILE A 297 -14.75 20.71 -0.98
C ILE A 297 -15.39 21.55 0.15
N THR A 298 -15.51 20.96 1.33
CA THR A 298 -16.16 21.59 2.48
C THR A 298 -15.21 21.56 3.67
N GLY A 299 -14.92 22.74 4.25
CA GLY A 299 -14.14 22.84 5.50
C GLY A 299 -12.65 22.47 5.41
N ALA A 300 -12.09 22.29 4.21
CA ALA A 300 -10.67 21.99 4.02
C ALA A 300 -9.78 23.24 4.02
N MET A 301 -8.58 23.14 4.58
CA MET A 301 -7.55 24.19 4.53
C MET A 301 -6.57 23.91 3.38
N ILE A 302 -6.45 24.85 2.44
CA ILE A 302 -5.51 24.74 1.31
C ILE A 302 -4.58 25.95 1.30
N LYS A 303 -3.27 25.70 1.45
CA LYS A 303 -2.25 26.73 1.61
C LYS A 303 -1.08 26.50 0.65
N GLY A 304 -0.79 27.50 -0.18
CA GLY A 304 0.46 27.55 -0.96
C GLY A 304 1.57 28.24 -0.15
N THR A 305 2.81 27.77 -0.24
CA THR A 305 3.94 28.35 0.52
C THR A 305 4.81 29.33 -0.28
N SER A 306 4.71 29.36 -1.61
CA SER A 306 5.68 30.06 -2.48
C SER A 306 5.11 31.31 -3.18
N GLY A 307 4.89 32.39 -2.43
CA GLY A 307 4.74 33.75 -2.99
C GLY A 307 3.58 33.99 -3.96
N GLY A 308 2.62 33.05 -4.08
CA GLY A 308 1.40 33.21 -4.89
C GLY A 308 1.46 32.72 -6.35
N THR A 309 2.47 31.94 -6.75
CA THR A 309 2.57 31.42 -8.14
C THR A 309 1.71 30.19 -8.43
N GLY A 310 1.49 29.32 -7.44
CA GLY A 310 0.62 28.15 -7.56
C GLY A 310 -0.86 28.46 -7.39
N LYS A 311 -1.74 27.51 -7.74
CA LYS A 311 -3.19 27.66 -7.60
C LYS A 311 -3.73 26.80 -6.46
N GLY A 312 -4.46 27.39 -5.52
CA GLY A 312 -5.10 26.63 -4.44
C GLY A 312 -6.04 25.54 -5.00
N VAL A 313 -6.98 25.95 -5.86
CA VAL A 313 -7.89 25.03 -6.56
C VAL A 313 -7.85 25.33 -8.05
N TRP A 314 -7.60 24.31 -8.87
CA TRP A 314 -7.71 24.35 -10.33
C TRP A 314 -8.82 23.41 -10.77
N MET A 315 -9.80 23.94 -11.49
CA MET A 315 -10.88 23.15 -12.07
C MET A 315 -10.93 23.32 -13.59
N GLU A 316 -10.79 22.21 -14.31
CA GLU A 316 -10.97 22.12 -15.78
C GLU A 316 -12.42 21.80 -16.17
N SER A 317 -13.30 21.57 -15.20
CA SER A 317 -14.65 21.05 -15.41
C SER A 317 -15.69 22.07 -15.86
N THR A 318 -16.63 21.56 -16.66
CA THR A 318 -17.92 22.17 -16.98
C THR A 318 -19.04 21.74 -16.02
N ARG A 319 -18.76 20.82 -15.08
CA ARG A 319 -19.70 20.32 -14.06
C ARG A 319 -19.68 21.21 -12.81
N THR A 320 -20.47 20.83 -11.80
CA THR A 320 -20.64 21.58 -10.56
C THR A 320 -19.45 21.44 -9.61
N MET A 321 -18.97 22.57 -9.10
CA MET A 321 -18.13 22.67 -7.92
C MET A 321 -18.92 23.29 -6.78
N MET A 322 -18.82 22.71 -5.59
CA MET A 322 -19.29 23.36 -4.38
C MET A 322 -18.13 23.53 -3.41
N ILE A 323 -17.84 24.78 -3.04
CA ILE A 323 -16.85 25.12 -2.02
C ILE A 323 -17.60 25.82 -0.87
N ARG A 324 -17.55 25.23 0.33
CA ARG A 324 -18.13 25.82 1.56
C ARG A 324 -17.02 25.95 2.61
N GLY A 325 -16.73 27.19 3.03
CA GLY A 325 -15.51 27.50 3.76
C GLY A 325 -15.55 27.29 5.28
N GLY A 326 -14.43 26.80 5.83
CA GLY A 326 -13.86 27.23 7.12
C GLY A 326 -12.73 28.25 6.82
N GLY A 327 -12.66 29.36 7.55
CA GLY A 327 -11.93 30.62 7.23
C GLY A 327 -10.42 30.51 6.93
N ASP A 328 -9.68 31.51 6.39
CA ASP A 328 -9.82 32.96 6.26
C ASP A 328 -10.03 33.46 4.82
N LYS A 329 -10.82 34.53 4.66
CA LYS A 329 -11.34 35.10 3.40
C LYS A 329 -10.31 35.74 2.44
N LYS A 330 -9.01 35.46 2.53
CA LYS A 330 -7.97 36.10 1.69
C LYS A 330 -7.42 35.29 0.53
N MET A 331 -7.81 34.02 0.34
CA MET A 331 -7.01 33.09 -0.49
C MET A 331 -7.78 32.31 -1.57
N LEU A 332 -8.97 32.78 -2.00
CA LEU A 332 -9.69 32.14 -3.12
C LEU A 332 -9.44 32.90 -4.44
N ARG A 333 -8.38 32.57 -5.19
CA ARG A 333 -8.33 32.85 -6.64
C ARG A 333 -8.88 31.64 -7.38
N VAL A 334 -10.20 31.60 -7.57
CA VAL A 334 -10.85 30.64 -8.48
C VAL A 334 -10.63 31.14 -9.90
N GLY A 335 -9.70 30.51 -10.62
CA GLY A 335 -9.52 30.75 -12.05
C GLY A 335 -10.51 29.89 -12.84
N CYS A 336 -11.77 30.31 -12.97
CA CYS A 336 -12.69 29.73 -13.95
C CYS A 336 -12.39 30.33 -15.33
N MET A 337 -11.81 29.54 -16.24
CA MET A 337 -11.74 29.92 -17.66
C MET A 337 -12.97 29.35 -18.35
N GLN A 338 -14.05 30.15 -18.46
CA GLN A 338 -15.10 29.86 -19.44
C GLN A 338 -14.50 30.08 -20.83
N ARG A 339 -14.19 28.99 -21.56
CA ARG A 339 -13.99 29.10 -23.00
C ARG A 339 -15.36 29.38 -23.64
N GLY A 340 -15.65 30.66 -23.84
CA GLY A 340 -16.77 31.09 -24.67
C GLY A 340 -16.62 30.49 -26.07
N ARG A 341 -17.64 29.77 -26.52
CA ARG A 341 -17.81 29.48 -27.94
C ARG A 341 -18.15 30.80 -28.63
N GLY A 342 -17.17 31.37 -29.33
CA GLY A 342 -17.41 32.36 -30.37
C GLY A 342 -18.24 31.72 -31.49
N ARG A 343 -19.18 32.51 -31.99
CA ARG A 343 -20.20 32.20 -33.00
C ARG A 343 -19.63 31.58 -34.27
#